data_AF-A0A935ZCK6-F1
#
_entry.id   AF-A0A935ZCK6-F1
#
_cell.length_a   1.000
_cell.length_b   1.000
_cell.length_c   1.000
_cell.angle_alpha   90.00
_cell.angle_beta   90.00
_cell.angle_gamma   90.00
#
_symmetry.space_group_name_H-M   'P 1'
#
loop_
_entity.id
_entity.type
_entity.pdbx_description
1 polymer ?
#
loop_
_entity_poly.entity_id
_entity_poly.type
_entity_poly.pdbx_seq_one_letter_code
_entity_poly.pdbx_strand_id
1 'polypeptide(L)' 'MTATRDDLVERIEVALVDWKAVARPSELAELAELLLDAKEAKTDEELRALDTQFRGLEAFIASRKTSSAGFTAPKKA' A
#
# COMPACT_ATOMS: atom_id res chain seq x y z
N MET A 1 -17.43 -3.86 -12.57
CA MET A 1 -16.06 -3.44 -12.97
C MET A 1 -15.10 -4.38 -12.28
N THR A 2 -14.45 -5.26 -13.03
CA THR A 2 -13.39 -6.12 -12.50
C THR A 2 -12.11 -5.30 -12.52
N ALA A 3 -11.45 -5.10 -11.38
CA ALA A 3 -10.16 -4.42 -11.35
C ALA A 3 -9.17 -5.25 -12.20
N THR A 4 -8.60 -4.63 -13.22
CA THR A 4 -7.61 -5.24 -14.09
C THR A 4 -6.21 -5.12 -13.48
N ARG A 5 -5.26 -5.89 -13.99
CA ARG A 5 -3.84 -5.73 -13.64
C ARG A 5 -3.38 -4.28 -13.79
N ASP A 6 -3.74 -3.66 -14.91
CA ASP A 6 -3.30 -2.31 -15.23
C ASP A 6 -3.89 -1.28 -14.24
N ASP A 7 -5.13 -1.49 -13.77
CA ASP A 7 -5.73 -0.68 -12.69
C ASP A 7 -4.98 -0.81 -11.36
N LEU A 8 -4.54 -2.02 -11.00
CA LEU A 8 -3.76 -2.25 -9.78
C LEU A 8 -2.38 -1.60 -9.88
N VAL A 9 -1.70 -1.76 -11.02
CA VAL A 9 -0.40 -1.13 -11.30
C VAL A 9 -0.49 0.38 -11.21
N GLU A 10 -1.47 1.00 -11.87
CA GLU A 10 -1.69 2.45 -11.84
C GLU A 10 -1.89 2.96 -10.41
N ARG A 11 -2.72 2.27 -9.61
CA ARG A 11 -2.96 2.63 -8.20
C ARG A 11 -1.69 2.56 -7.36
N ILE A 12 -0.87 1.54 -7.53
CA ILE A 12 0.41 1.41 -6.81
C ILE A 12 1.39 2.52 -7.24
N GLU A 13 1.47 2.84 -8.54
CA GLU A 13 2.34 3.92 -9.05
C GLU A 13 1.92 5.30 -8.51
N VAL A 14 0.63 5.60 -8.48
CA VAL A 14 0.11 6.82 -7.84
C VAL A 14 0.45 6.86 -6.35
N ALA A 15 0.24 5.76 -5.63
CA ALA A 15 0.54 5.66 -4.21
C ALA A 15 2.04 5.88 -3.89
N LEU A 16 2.94 5.35 -4.72
CA LEU A 16 4.39 5.57 -4.58
C LEU A 16 4.76 7.06 -4.67
N VAL A 17 4.13 7.80 -5.58
CA VAL A 17 4.36 9.25 -5.71
C VAL A 17 3.77 9.99 -4.51
N ASP A 18 2.52 9.70 -4.16
CA ASP A 18 1.77 10.38 -3.10
C ASP A 18 2.38 10.18 -1.71
N TRP A 19 2.99 9.02 -1.47
CA TRP A 19 3.52 8.68 -0.15
C TRP A 19 5.03 8.82 -0.05
N LYS A 20 5.73 9.19 -1.12
CA LYS A 20 7.18 9.41 -1.12
C LYS A 20 7.68 10.30 0.02
N ALA A 21 6.89 11.29 0.42
CA ALA A 21 7.24 12.25 1.48
C ALA A 21 6.92 11.78 2.91
N VAL A 22 6.07 10.76 3.08
CA VAL A 22 5.53 10.36 4.39
C VAL A 22 5.76 8.89 4.75
N ALA A 23 5.96 8.03 3.75
CA ALA A 23 6.29 6.64 3.94
C ALA A 23 7.77 6.49 4.27
N ARG A 24 8.10 5.46 5.06
CA ARG A 24 9.46 5.06 5.37
C ARG A 24 10.08 4.38 4.15
N PRO A 25 11.41 4.37 4.03
CA PRO A 25 12.08 3.67 2.94
C PRO A 25 11.68 2.20 2.79
N SER A 26 11.43 1.50 3.91
CA SER A 26 10.98 0.10 3.89
C SER A 26 9.59 -0.09 3.27
N GLU A 27 8.68 0.87 3.46
CA GLU A 27 7.32 0.80 2.91
C GLU A 27 7.28 1.20 1.44
N LEU A 28 8.17 2.13 1.05
CA LEU A 28 8.38 2.45 -0.36
C LEU A 28 9.02 1.26 -1.10
N ALA A 29 9.91 0.51 -0.45
CA ALA A 29 10.46 -0.73 -0.99
C ALA A 29 9.36 -1.79 -1.15
N GLU A 30 8.52 -1.98 -0.13
CA GLU A 30 7.38 -2.92 -0.20
C GLU A 30 6.37 -2.55 -1.30
N LEU A 31 6.07 -1.26 -1.49
CA LEU A 31 5.25 -0.79 -2.62
C LEU A 31 5.93 -1.02 -3.97
N ALA A 32 7.25 -0.87 -4.06
CA ALA A 32 7.99 -1.13 -5.28
C ALA A 32 8.03 -2.63 -5.61
N GLU A 33 8.13 -3.50 -4.61
CA GLU A 33 8.03 -4.95 -4.76
C GLU A 33 6.61 -5.35 -5.22
N LEU A 34 5.56 -4.83 -4.56
CA LEU A 34 4.17 -5.04 -4.98
C LEU A 34 3.91 -4.57 -6.42
N LEU A 35 4.57 -3.48 -6.85
CA LEU A 35 4.47 -3.00 -8.23
C LEU A 35 5.08 -3.97 -9.24
N LEU A 36 6.23 -4.56 -8.91
CA LEU A 36 6.88 -5.56 -9.75
C LEU A 36 6.01 -6.81 -9.85
N ASP A 37 5.54 -7.32 -8.70
CA ASP A 37 4.68 -8.49 -8.63
C ASP A 37 3.36 -8.26 -9.39
N ALA A 38 2.75 -7.08 -9.27
CA ALA A 38 1.54 -6.72 -10.02
C ALA A 38 1.78 -6.68 -11.53
N LYS A 39 2.96 -6.26 -12.00
CA LYS A 39 3.31 -6.29 -13.43
C LYS A 39 3.50 -7.71 -13.95
N GLU A 40 3.98 -8.62 -13.10
CA GLU A 40 4.24 -10.02 -13.44
C GLU A 40 3.03 -10.96 -13.23
N ALA A 41 2.03 -10.54 -12.45
CA ALA A 41 0.83 -11.31 -12.15
C ALA A 41 0.11 -11.78 -13.44
N LYS A 42 -0.18 -13.08 -13.51
CA LYS A 42 -0.80 -13.72 -14.68
C LYS A 42 -2.20 -14.23 -14.40
N THR A 43 -2.58 -14.31 -13.14
CA THR A 43 -3.86 -14.86 -12.70
C THR A 43 -4.67 -13.85 -11.90
N ASP A 44 -5.99 -13.99 -11.96
CA ASP A 44 -6.90 -13.18 -11.14
C ASP A 44 -6.72 -13.41 -9.63
N GLU A 45 -6.24 -14.60 -9.24
CA GLU A 45 -5.96 -14.94 -7.85
C GLU A 45 -4.76 -14.16 -7.32
N GLU A 46 -3.66 -14.14 -8.07
CA GLU A 46 -2.49 -13.30 -7.76
C GLU A 46 -2.87 -11.83 -7.67
N LEU A 47 -3.65 -11.32 -8.63
CA LEU A 47 -4.11 -9.93 -8.62
C LEU A 47 -4.95 -9.60 -7.38
N ARG A 48 -5.83 -10.51 -6.95
CA ARG A 48 -6.62 -10.32 -5.72
C ARG A 48 -5.75 -10.35 -4.46
N ALA A 49 -4.77 -11.23 -4.41
CA ALA A 49 -3.83 -11.29 -3.31
C ALA A 49 -3.01 -10.00 -3.21
N LEU A 50 -2.49 -9.51 -4.34
CA LEU A 50 -1.72 -8.27 -4.41
C LEU A 50 -2.58 -7.03 -4.10
N ASP A 51 -3.83 -6.95 -4.59
CA ASP A 51 -4.76 -5.86 -4.22
C ASP A 51 -5.05 -5.86 -2.72
N THR A 52 -5.19 -7.03 -2.10
CA THR A 52 -5.39 -7.16 -0.64
C THR A 52 -4.17 -6.66 0.13
N GLN A 53 -2.97 -7.06 -0.28
CA GLN A 53 -1.72 -6.61 0.33
C GLN A 53 -1.55 -5.09 0.19
N PHE A 54 -1.76 -4.57 -1.02
CA PHE A 54 -1.69 -3.14 -1.32
C PHE A 54 -2.65 -2.33 -0.45
N ARG A 55 -3.93 -2.75 -0.31
CA ARG A 55 -4.90 -2.10 0.57
C ARG A 55 -4.49 -2.12 2.05
N GLY A 56 -3.88 -3.21 2.50
CA GLY A 56 -3.35 -3.32 3.87
C GLY A 56 -2.24 -2.31 4.13
N LEU A 57 -1.30 -2.20 3.20
CA LEU A 57 -0.20 -1.25 3.27
C LEU A 57 -0.68 0.21 3.16
N GLU A 58 -1.63 0.47 2.26
CA GLU A 58 -2.31 1.77 2.12
C GLU A 58 -2.95 2.20 3.45
N ALA A 59 -3.73 1.32 4.07
CA ALA A 59 -4.38 1.60 5.35
C ALA A 59 -3.34 1.83 6.47
N PHE A 60 -2.25 1.06 6.48
CA PHE A 60 -1.18 1.24 7.46
C PHE A 60 -0.47 2.59 7.31
N ILE A 61 -0.10 2.98 6.08
CA ILE A 61 0.53 4.26 5.80
C ILE A 61 -0.44 5.42 6.10
N ALA A 62 -1.70 5.30 5.68
CA ALA A 62 -2.74 6.29 5.95
C ALA A 62 -3.01 6.47 7.45
N SER A 63 -3.02 5.38 8.25
CA SER A 63 -3.22 5.44 9.70
C SER A 63 -2.17 6.28 10.42
N ARG A 64 -0.96 6.38 9.86
CA ARG A 64 0.11 7.22 10.41
C ARG A 64 -0.04 8.69 10.02
N LYS A 65 -0.60 8.99 8.83
CA LYS A 65 -0.97 10.37 8.47
C LYS A 65 -1.95 10.95 9.50
N THR A 66 -2.91 10.16 9.97
CA THR A 66 -3.91 10.60 10.96
C THR A 66 -3.41 10.53 12.41
N SER A 67 -2.45 9.65 12.72
CA SER A 67 -1.91 9.49 14.09
C SER A 67 -0.85 10.53 14.47
N SER A 68 -0.46 11.43 13.55
CA SER A 68 0.50 12.51 13.84
C SER A 68 -0.08 13.68 14.67
N ALA A 69 -1.33 13.59 15.11
CA ALA A 69 -1.94 14.53 16.06
C ALA A 69 -2.28 13.82 17.38
N GLY A 70 -1.27 13.51 18.20
CA GLY A 70 -1.47 13.20 19.63
C GLY A 70 -1.64 11.73 20.01
N PHE A 71 -0.72 10.84 19.63
CA PHE A 71 -0.62 9.52 20.25
C PHE A 71 -0.22 9.65 21.74
N THR A 72 -1.20 9.79 22.62
CA THR A 72 -1.07 9.36 24.02
C THR A 72 -1.48 7.89 24.08
N ALA A 73 -0.52 6.98 24.15
CA ALA A 73 -0.80 5.61 24.54
C ALA A 73 -1.45 5.61 25.93
N PRO A 74 -2.62 4.97 26.15
CA PRO A 74 -3.05 4.69 27.50
C PRO A 74 -2.03 3.75 28.15
N LYS A 75 -1.38 4.25 29.20
CA LYS A 75 -0.52 3.47 30.09
C LYS A 75 -1.32 2.22 30.52
N LYS A 76 -0.74 1.05 30.25
CA LYS A 76 -1.25 -0.28 30.65
C LYS A 76 -1.82 -0.22 32.07
N ALA A 77 -3.06 -0.68 32.24
CA ALA A 77 -3.71 -0.88 33.54
C ALA A 77 -2.95 -1.91 34.39
#